data_AF-A0A0V0GHN3-F1
#
_entry.id   AF-A0A0V0GHN3-F1
#
_cell.length_a   1.000
_cell.length_b   1.000
_cell.length_c   1.000
_cell.angle_alpha   90.00
_cell.angle_beta   90.00
_cell.angle_gamma   90.00
#
_symmetry.space_group_name_H-M   'P 1'
#
loop_
_entity.id
_entity.type
_entity.pdbx_description
1 polymer ?
#
loop_
_entity_poly.entity_id
_entity_poly.type
_entity_poly.pdbx_seq_one_letter_code
_entity_poly.pdbx_strand_id
1 'polypeptide(L)'
;MIEDGKYHGSYDFIFVDADKDNYINYHKRIIELVKVGGLIGYDNTLWNGSVAAPADAPMRKYVRYYRDFVLELNKALAEDQ
;
A
#
# COMPACT_ATOMS: atom_id res chain seq x y z
N MET A 1 6.68 16.46 -10.95
CA MET A 1 5.34 15.93 -11.32
C MET A 1 4.29 16.23 -10.24
N ILE A 2 4.55 16.00 -8.94
CA ILE A 2 3.61 16.31 -7.84
C ILE A 2 3.78 17.73 -7.28
N GLU A 3 4.96 18.35 -7.42
CA GLU A 3 5.32 19.62 -6.76
C GLU A 3 4.48 20.85 -7.16
N ASP A 4 3.79 20.83 -8.31
CA ASP A 4 3.05 22.00 -8.81
C ASP A 4 1.59 22.07 -8.35
N GLY A 5 1.11 21.15 -7.50
CA GLY A 5 -0.26 21.15 -6.96
C GLY A 5 -1.38 20.91 -8.00
N LYS A 6 -1.05 20.96 -9.30
CA LYS A 6 -1.97 20.86 -10.45
C LYS A 6 -2.88 19.62 -10.40
N TYR A 7 -2.40 18.54 -9.80
CA TYR A 7 -3.09 17.25 -9.75
C TYR A 7 -3.63 16.91 -8.36
N HIS A 8 -3.63 17.86 -7.42
CA HIS A 8 -4.23 17.63 -6.11
C HIS A 8 -5.73 17.38 -6.27
N GLY A 9 -6.21 16.28 -5.69
CA GLY A 9 -7.61 15.88 -5.79
C GLY A 9 -8.15 15.68 -7.21
N SER A 10 -7.30 15.42 -8.20
CA SER A 10 -7.73 15.28 -9.60
C SER A 10 -8.16 13.86 -9.99
N TYR A 11 -7.92 12.88 -9.11
CA TYR A 11 -8.23 11.47 -9.39
C TYR A 11 -9.41 10.97 -8.55
N ASP A 12 -10.34 10.26 -9.20
CA ASP A 12 -11.48 9.61 -8.52
C ASP A 12 -11.08 8.29 -7.84
N PHE A 13 -10.17 7.55 -8.49
CA PHE A 13 -9.72 6.25 -8.06
C PHE A 13 -8.25 6.04 -8.42
N ILE A 14 -7.49 5.41 -7.52
CA ILE A 14 -6.09 5.00 -7.74
C ILE A 14 -5.93 3.54 -7.31
N PHE A 15 -5.39 2.70 -8.19
CA PHE A 15 -5.05 1.32 -7.89
C PHE A 15 -3.53 1.15 -7.82
N VAL A 16 -3.04 0.61 -6.70
CA VAL A 16 -1.62 0.40 -6.43
C VAL A 16 -1.35 -1.10 -6.42
N ASP A 17 -0.79 -1.60 -7.53
CA ASP A 17 -0.26 -2.96 -7.66
C ASP A 17 1.19 -2.95 -8.18
N ALA A 18 2.09 -2.45 -7.35
CA ALA A 18 3.54 -2.38 -7.63
C ALA A 18 4.37 -3.10 -6.54
N ASP A 19 5.59 -2.63 -6.32
CA ASP A 19 6.54 -3.08 -5.30
C ASP A 19 6.09 -2.70 -3.87
N LYS A 20 5.93 -3.72 -3.01
CA LYS A 20 5.25 -3.60 -1.72
C LYS A 20 6.02 -2.77 -0.69
N ASP A 21 7.34 -2.74 -0.80
CA ASP A 21 8.24 -1.93 0.02
C ASP A 21 8.09 -0.42 -0.21
N ASN A 22 7.47 0.01 -1.31
CA ASN A 22 7.15 1.40 -1.54
C ASN A 22 5.69 1.79 -1.30
N TYR A 23 4.81 0.89 -0.86
CA TYR A 23 3.37 1.21 -0.75
C TYR A 23 3.09 2.37 0.21
N ILE A 24 3.80 2.44 1.34
CA ILE A 24 3.69 3.58 2.27
C ILE A 24 4.19 4.88 1.62
N ASN A 25 5.26 4.81 0.82
CA ASN A 25 5.79 5.96 0.09
C ASN A 25 4.83 6.43 -1.01
N TYR A 26 4.10 5.52 -1.64
CA TYR A 26 3.02 5.86 -2.55
C TYR A 26 1.85 6.48 -1.81
N HIS A 27 1.41 5.89 -0.69
CA HIS A 27 0.29 6.40 0.11
C HIS A 27 0.46 7.88 0.44
N LYS A 28 1.61 8.27 1.00
CA LYS A 28 1.96 9.66 1.32
C LYS A 28 1.84 10.64 0.16
N ARG A 29 1.98 10.15 -1.08
CA ARG A 29 1.91 10.98 -2.29
C ARG A 29 0.52 10.97 -2.90
N ILE A 30 -0.10 9.80 -2.99
CA ILE A 30 -1.35 9.63 -3.72
C ILE A 30 -2.58 10.06 -2.91
N ILE A 31 -2.47 10.17 -1.59
CA ILE A 31 -3.54 10.72 -0.75
C ILE A 31 -3.86 12.19 -1.09
N GLU A 32 -2.85 12.96 -1.51
CA GLU A 32 -3.02 14.33 -2.00
C GLU A 32 -3.59 14.39 -3.42
N LEU A 33 -3.38 13.33 -4.22
CA LEU A 33 -3.80 13.27 -5.63
C LEU A 33 -5.24 12.76 -5.78
N VAL A 34 -5.69 11.85 -4.91
CA VAL A 34 -7.07 11.38 -4.88
C VAL A 34 -7.97 12.48 -4.30
N LYS A 35 -9.15 12.67 -4.88
CA LYS A 35 -10.12 13.63 -4.36
C LYS A 35 -10.64 13.20 -2.99
N VAL A 36 -11.13 14.15 -2.19
CA VAL A 36 -11.92 13.83 -1.00
C VAL A 36 -13.15 13.00 -1.40
N GLY A 37 -13.34 11.85 -0.76
CA GLY A 37 -14.37 10.87 -1.11
C GLY A 37 -14.03 9.98 -2.31
N GLY A 38 -12.83 10.11 -2.89
CA GLY A 38 -12.27 9.15 -3.84
C GLY A 38 -11.74 7.89 -3.14
N LEU A 39 -11.29 6.92 -3.93
CA LEU A 39 -10.90 5.60 -3.44
C LEU A 39 -9.47 5.24 -3.85
N ILE A 40 -8.71 4.66 -2.92
CA ILE A 40 -7.42 4.04 -3.21
C ILE A 40 -7.53 2.55 -2.94
N GLY A 41 -7.17 1.71 -3.92
CA GLY A 41 -7.07 0.27 -3.77
C GLY A 41 -5.62 -0.20 -3.75
N TYR A 42 -5.24 -0.97 -2.74
CA TYR A 42 -3.93 -1.62 -2.64
C TYR A 42 -4.07 -3.12 -2.90
N ASP A 43 -3.30 -3.67 -3.85
CA ASP A 43 -3.37 -5.10 -4.15
C ASP A 43 -2.46 -5.95 -3.25
N ASN A 44 -2.86 -7.21 -3.10
CA ASN A 44 -2.15 -8.26 -2.38
C ASN A 44 -1.85 -7.95 -0.90
N THR A 45 -2.69 -7.17 -0.23
CA THR A 45 -2.55 -6.82 1.21
C THR A 45 -2.63 -8.03 2.15
N LEU A 46 -3.16 -9.17 1.68
CA LEU A 46 -3.11 -10.45 2.40
C LEU A 46 -1.86 -11.29 2.07
N TRP A 47 -1.09 -10.89 1.05
CA TRP A 47 0.19 -11.44 0.64
C TRP A 47 0.29 -12.97 0.68
N ASN A 48 -0.54 -13.63 -0.13
CA ASN A 48 -0.65 -15.10 -0.20
C ASN A 48 -0.98 -15.75 1.17
N GLY A 49 -1.71 -15.05 2.04
CA GLY A 49 -2.03 -15.47 3.41
C GLY A 49 -0.87 -15.39 4.40
N SER A 50 0.34 -15.00 3.96
CA SER A 50 1.55 -15.04 4.78
C SER A 50 1.52 -14.08 5.98
N VAL A 51 0.70 -13.03 5.92
CA VAL A 51 0.50 -12.08 7.02
C VAL A 51 -0.07 -12.75 8.29
N ALA A 52 -0.81 -13.85 8.13
CA ALA A 52 -1.38 -14.63 9.23
C ALA A 52 -0.62 -15.95 9.48
N ALA A 53 0.44 -16.24 8.72
CA ALA A 53 1.21 -17.46 8.88
C ALA A 53 2.15 -17.41 10.10
N PRO A 54 2.42 -18.55 10.76
CA PRO A 54 3.44 -18.68 11.80
C PRO A 54 4.83 -18.21 11.33
N ALA A 55 5.67 -17.76 12.27
CA ALA A 55 6.99 -17.20 11.97
C ALA A 55 7.94 -18.20 11.27
N ASP A 56 7.82 -19.48 11.62
CA ASP A 56 8.62 -20.60 11.12
C ASP A 56 8.03 -21.27 9.87
N ALA A 57 6.86 -20.84 9.39
CA ALA A 57 6.25 -21.42 8.22
C ALA A 57 7.17 -21.31 6.99
N PRO A 58 7.29 -22.38 6.16
CA PRO A 58 8.08 -22.34 4.96
C PRO A 58 7.45 -21.36 3.95
N MET A 59 8.26 -20.46 3.41
CA MET A 59 7.80 -19.43 2.47
C MET A 59 8.82 -19.27 1.34
N ARG A 60 8.33 -18.97 0.14
CA ARG A 60 9.20 -18.56 -0.97
C ARG A 60 9.94 -17.28 -0.58
N LYS A 61 11.18 -17.13 -1.05
CA LYS A 61 12.08 -16.03 -0.65
C LYS A 61 11.46 -14.64 -0.84
N TYR A 62 10.78 -14.42 -1.97
CA TYR A 62 10.11 -13.14 -2.25
C TYR A 62 8.88 -12.90 -1.36
N VAL A 63 8.12 -13.95 -1.02
CA VAL A 63 6.98 -13.83 -0.10
C VAL A 63 7.48 -13.38 1.26
N ARG A 64 8.54 -14.02 1.77
CA ARG A 64 9.17 -13.64 3.04
C ARG A 64 9.72 -12.22 3.02
N TYR A 65 10.40 -11.81 1.94
CA TYR A 65 10.96 -10.47 1.80
C TYR A 65 9.89 -9.37 1.91
N TYR A 66 8.78 -9.50 1.17
CA TYR A 66 7.74 -8.47 1.14
C TYR A 66 6.74 -8.53 2.30
N ARG A 67 6.68 -9.66 3.03
CA ARG A 67 5.70 -9.88 4.11
C ARG A 67 5.74 -8.77 5.16
N ASP A 68 6.92 -8.35 5.58
CA ASP A 68 7.05 -7.38 6.66
C ASP A 68 6.60 -5.97 6.21
N PHE A 69 6.88 -5.60 4.95
CA PHE A 69 6.36 -4.36 4.36
C PHE A 69 4.83 -4.37 4.24
N VAL A 70 4.23 -5.51 3.88
CA VAL A 70 2.76 -5.64 3.83
C VAL A 70 2.15 -5.57 5.23
N LEU A 71 2.79 -6.15 6.24
CA LEU A 71 2.35 -6.03 7.63
C LEU A 71 2.42 -4.58 8.14
N GLU A 72 3.51 -3.86 7.81
CA GLU A 72 3.69 -2.45 8.14
C GLU A 72 2.62 -1.59 7.46
N LEU A 73 2.41 -1.79 6.16
CA LEU A 73 1.37 -1.10 5.39
C LEU A 73 -0.01 -1.31 6.02
N ASN A 74 -0.39 -2.55 6.31
CA ASN A 74 -1.73 -2.84 6.83
C ASN A 74 -1.98 -2.16 8.19
N LYS A 75 -0.95 -2.07 9.05
CA LYS A 75 -1.04 -1.32 10.31
C LYS A 75 -1.18 0.17 10.06
N ALA A 76 -0.31 0.73 9.21
CA ALA A 76 -0.35 2.15 8.88
C ALA A 76 -1.72 2.56 8.31
N LEU A 77 -2.27 1.81 7.35
CA LEU A 77 -3.59 2.06 6.77
C LEU A 77 -4.74 1.91 7.78
N ALA A 78 -4.60 1.05 8.78
CA ALA A 78 -5.63 0.86 9.82
C ALA A 78 -5.62 1.99 10.86
N GLU A 79 -4.52 2.73 10.98
CA GLU A 79 -4.32 3.80 11.95
C GLU A 79 -4.44 5.21 11.33
N ASP A 80 -4.50 5.31 10.00
CA ASP A 80 -4.63 6.57 9.26
C ASP A 80 -6.08 7.13 9.35
N GLN A 81 -6.24 8.38 9.81
CA GLN A 81 -7.53 9.06 10.06
C GLN A 81 -7.72 10.32 9.24
#